data_AF-A0A170PTA1-F1
#
_entry.id   AF-A0A170PTA1-F1
#
_cell.length_a   1.000
_cell.length_b   1.000
_cell.length_c   1.000
_cell.angle_alpha   90.00
_cell.angle_beta   90.00
_cell.angle_gamma   90.00
#
_symmetry.space_group_name_H-M   'P 1'
#
loop_
_entity.id
_entity.type
_entity.pdbx_description
1 polymer ?
#
loop_
_entity_poly.entity_id
_entity_poly.type
_entity_poly.pdbx_seq_one_letter_code
_entity_poly.pdbx_strand_id
1 'polypeptide(L)'
;MRLFPALLLAACFSLPVMADSLEAEPASSEAIQATPGQQPGIYRFGATYEFTNTANVDDCQQLCNTRSACLAWSYIAALDEGASRCELKRGVGKVERNPLATSGLSSRHEDRHQPVLEVQEELQGGSDFASPPSDKPEPLTAPDPS
;
A
#
# COMPACT_ATOMS: atom_id res chain seq x y z
N MET A 1 -77.85 29.10 -1.74
CA MET A 1 -76.72 30.01 -1.51
C MET A 1 -76.79 30.50 -0.06
N ARG A 2 -76.09 29.84 0.86
CA ARG A 2 -75.85 30.32 2.23
C ARG A 2 -74.44 29.88 2.62
N LEU A 3 -73.58 30.87 2.83
CA LEU A 3 -72.19 30.70 3.24
C LEU A 3 -72.17 30.22 4.70
N PHE A 4 -71.47 29.12 4.97
CA PHE A 4 -71.17 28.70 6.33
C PHE A 4 -69.88 29.38 6.80
N PRO A 5 -69.88 30.01 7.99
CA PRO A 5 -68.73 30.74 8.50
C PRO A 5 -67.69 29.76 9.06
N ALA A 6 -66.43 30.00 8.69
CA ALA A 6 -65.28 29.43 9.34
C ALA A 6 -65.18 29.94 10.79
N LEU A 7 -65.04 29.04 11.77
CA LEU A 7 -64.59 29.42 13.11
C LEU A 7 -63.83 28.25 13.78
N LEU A 8 -62.51 28.37 13.68
CA LEU A 8 -61.47 28.07 14.68
C LEU A 8 -61.57 26.75 15.47
N LEU A 9 -60.88 25.72 14.97
CA LEU A 9 -60.31 24.67 15.82
C LEU A 9 -59.00 25.18 16.41
N ALA A 10 -59.05 25.49 17.71
CA ALA A 10 -57.88 25.61 18.55
C ALA A 10 -57.32 24.21 18.83
N ALA A 11 -56.07 23.98 18.47
CA ALA A 11 -55.24 22.94 19.06
C ALA A 11 -53.77 23.38 19.01
N CYS A 12 -53.35 24.10 20.04
CA CYS A 12 -51.94 24.29 20.34
C CYS A 12 -51.35 22.94 20.75
N PHE A 13 -50.87 22.16 19.78
CA PHE A 13 -49.93 21.09 20.06
C PHE A 13 -48.52 21.64 19.89
N SER A 14 -47.87 21.83 21.04
CA SER A 14 -46.44 21.98 21.21
C SER A 14 -45.74 20.80 20.50
N LEU A 15 -45.23 21.03 19.29
CA LEU A 15 -44.33 20.07 18.67
C LEU A 15 -42.92 20.35 19.19
N PRO A 16 -42.21 19.34 19.73
CA PRO A 16 -40.78 19.44 19.90
C PRO A 16 -40.18 19.76 18.53
N VAL A 17 -39.20 20.65 18.54
CA VAL A 17 -38.33 20.89 17.38
C VAL A 17 -37.69 19.53 17.04
N MET A 18 -38.24 18.83 16.07
CA MET A 18 -37.53 17.72 15.45
C MET A 18 -36.64 18.41 14.43
N ALA A 19 -35.42 18.70 14.88
CA ALA A 19 -34.32 18.87 13.97
C ALA A 19 -34.29 17.59 13.14
N ASP A 20 -34.79 17.66 11.91
CA ASP A 20 -34.39 16.74 10.86
C ASP A 20 -32.94 17.11 10.56
N SER A 21 -32.04 16.76 11.48
CA SER A 21 -30.72 16.36 11.06
C SER A 21 -31.01 15.21 10.14
N LEU A 22 -30.79 15.43 8.86
CA LEU A 22 -30.31 14.38 7.98
C LEU A 22 -29.05 13.87 8.67
N GLU A 23 -29.25 12.99 9.65
CA GLU A 23 -28.33 11.95 10.03
C GLU A 23 -28.03 11.30 8.69
N ALA A 24 -26.95 11.77 8.08
CA ALA A 24 -26.19 10.98 7.16
C ALA A 24 -25.94 9.71 7.96
N GLU A 25 -26.81 8.72 7.74
CA GLU A 25 -26.51 7.31 7.88
C GLU A 25 -25.02 7.23 7.56
N PRO A 26 -24.15 6.94 8.52
CA PRO A 26 -22.78 6.64 8.18
C PRO A 26 -22.93 5.42 7.29
N ALA A 27 -22.93 5.66 5.98
CA ALA A 27 -22.99 4.67 4.93
C ALA A 27 -22.03 3.62 5.43
N SER A 28 -22.63 2.49 5.79
CA SER A 28 -22.00 1.40 6.50
C SER A 28 -20.57 1.34 6.01
N SER A 29 -19.65 1.59 6.94
CA SER A 29 -18.27 1.22 6.75
C SER A 29 -18.29 -0.30 6.59
N GLU A 30 -18.64 -0.76 5.39
CA GLU A 30 -18.13 -1.98 4.82
C GLU A 30 -16.64 -1.71 4.76
N ALA A 31 -15.99 -1.95 5.91
CA ALA A 31 -14.60 -2.27 5.92
C ALA A 31 -14.46 -3.34 4.86
N ILE A 32 -13.97 -2.96 3.68
CA ILE A 32 -13.47 -3.89 2.69
C ILE A 32 -12.51 -4.74 3.51
N GLN A 33 -12.96 -5.95 3.86
CA GLN A 33 -12.15 -6.88 4.60
C GLN A 33 -10.96 -7.10 3.68
N ALA A 34 -9.84 -6.50 4.01
CA ALA A 34 -8.67 -6.51 3.15
C ALA A 34 -8.20 -7.96 3.11
N THR A 35 -8.50 -8.66 2.02
CA THR A 35 -7.94 -9.98 1.75
C THR A 35 -6.42 -9.84 1.82
N PRO A 36 -5.71 -10.67 2.59
CA PRO A 36 -4.28 -10.50 2.81
C PRO A 36 -3.49 -10.35 1.51
N GLY A 37 -2.68 -9.30 1.42
CA GLY A 37 -1.84 -9.00 0.26
C GLY A 37 -2.55 -8.32 -0.92
N GLN A 38 -3.88 -8.13 -0.86
CA GLN A 38 -4.62 -7.37 -1.86
C GLN A 38 -4.67 -5.88 -1.50
N GLN A 39 -4.52 -5.04 -2.51
CA GLN A 39 -4.48 -3.59 -2.40
C GLN A 39 -5.55 -2.98 -3.32
N PRO A 40 -6.80 -2.83 -2.85
CA PRO A 40 -7.87 -2.22 -3.63
C PRO A 40 -7.58 -0.75 -3.95
N GLY A 41 -8.04 -0.29 -5.11
CA GLY A 41 -7.82 1.08 -5.58
C GLY A 41 -6.38 1.36 -6.06
N ILE A 42 -5.53 0.33 -6.10
CA ILE A 42 -4.12 0.44 -6.46
C ILE A 42 -3.85 -0.34 -7.75
N TYR A 43 -3.20 0.33 -8.68
CA TYR A 43 -2.63 -0.24 -9.89
C TYR A 43 -1.09 -0.19 -9.81
N ARG A 44 -0.44 -1.26 -10.26
CA ARG A 44 1.02 -1.33 -10.38
C ARG A 44 1.38 -1.20 -11.85
N PHE A 45 1.88 -0.05 -12.29
CA PHE A 45 2.23 0.24 -13.68
C PHE A 45 3.59 -0.37 -14.06
N GLY A 46 3.65 -0.99 -15.25
CA GLY A 46 4.89 -1.49 -15.86
C GLY A 46 5.21 -2.95 -15.55
N ALA A 47 6.27 -3.47 -16.19
CA ALA A 47 6.78 -4.83 -16.05
C ALA A 47 5.77 -5.97 -16.32
N THR A 48 4.62 -5.68 -16.93
CA THR A 48 3.68 -6.69 -17.40
C THR A 48 4.33 -7.58 -18.45
N TYR A 49 4.27 -8.89 -18.25
CA TYR A 49 4.74 -9.86 -19.22
C TYR A 49 3.63 -10.72 -19.82
N GLU A 50 2.47 -10.73 -19.18
CA GLU A 50 1.30 -11.49 -19.62
C GLU A 50 0.02 -10.75 -19.25
N PHE A 51 -0.90 -10.73 -20.22
CA PHE A 51 -2.28 -10.30 -20.03
C PHE A 51 -3.17 -11.53 -20.18
N THR A 52 -4.13 -11.68 -19.27
CA THR A 52 -5.18 -12.69 -19.36
C THR A 52 -6.45 -12.16 -18.71
N ASN A 53 -7.59 -12.81 -18.96
CA ASN A 53 -8.83 -12.48 -18.29
C ASN A 53 -9.04 -13.47 -17.13
N THR A 54 -9.45 -12.95 -15.99
CA THR A 54 -9.86 -13.76 -14.83
C THR A 54 -11.22 -13.30 -14.34
N ALA A 55 -12.00 -14.19 -13.74
CA ALA A 55 -13.36 -13.88 -13.33
C ALA A 55 -13.38 -12.92 -12.12
N ASN A 56 -12.40 -13.04 -11.23
CA ASN A 56 -12.31 -12.25 -10.02
C ASN A 56 -10.84 -11.94 -9.66
N VAL A 57 -10.67 -11.17 -8.58
CA VAL A 57 -9.36 -10.73 -8.08
C VAL A 57 -8.54 -11.89 -7.50
N ASP A 58 -9.19 -12.84 -6.83
CA ASP A 58 -8.54 -13.99 -6.20
C ASP A 58 -7.92 -14.91 -7.25
N ASP A 59 -8.62 -15.13 -8.37
CA ASP A 59 -8.12 -15.89 -9.51
C ASP A 59 -6.85 -15.24 -10.09
N CYS A 60 -6.79 -13.91 -10.17
CA CYS A 60 -5.60 -13.19 -10.65
C CYS A 60 -4.42 -13.33 -9.68
N GLN A 61 -4.68 -13.19 -8.38
CA GLN A 61 -3.68 -13.40 -7.33
C GLN A 61 -3.14 -14.83 -7.35
N GLN A 62 -4.03 -15.83 -7.38
CA GLN A 62 -3.68 -17.24 -7.44
C GLN A 62 -2.87 -17.54 -8.70
N LEU A 63 -3.29 -17.03 -9.86
CA LEU A 63 -2.56 -17.21 -11.09
C LEU A 63 -1.13 -16.68 -10.98
N CYS A 64 -0.93 -15.48 -10.44
CA CYS A 64 0.42 -14.95 -10.18
C CYS A 64 1.21 -15.88 -9.26
N ASN A 65 0.60 -16.35 -8.17
CA ASN A 65 1.25 -17.27 -7.24
C ASN A 65 1.64 -18.60 -7.91
N THR A 66 0.99 -19.05 -8.98
CA THR A 66 1.41 -20.27 -9.70
C THR A 66 2.64 -20.07 -10.58
N ARG A 67 2.97 -18.84 -10.98
CA ARG A 67 4.02 -18.52 -11.95
C ARG A 67 5.30 -18.05 -11.24
N SER A 68 6.40 -18.77 -11.42
CA SER A 68 7.70 -18.39 -10.84
C SER A 68 8.20 -17.02 -11.30
N ALA A 69 7.84 -16.57 -12.50
CA ALA A 69 8.22 -15.27 -13.03
C ALA A 69 7.35 -14.09 -12.53
N CYS A 70 6.24 -14.35 -11.85
CA CYS A 70 5.33 -13.31 -11.40
C CYS A 70 5.72 -12.79 -10.02
N LEU A 71 6.18 -11.53 -9.98
CA LEU A 71 6.53 -10.82 -8.74
C LEU A 71 5.35 -9.97 -8.23
N ALA A 72 4.50 -9.50 -9.14
CA ALA A 72 3.32 -8.71 -8.78
C ALA A 72 2.20 -8.92 -9.81
N TRP A 73 1.00 -8.52 -9.43
CA TRP A 73 -0.18 -8.62 -10.28
C TRP A 73 -1.08 -7.40 -10.13
N SER A 74 -1.85 -7.10 -11.16
CA SER A 74 -2.97 -6.15 -11.10
C SER A 74 -4.19 -6.73 -11.80
N TYR A 75 -5.30 -6.78 -11.09
CA TYR A 75 -6.63 -7.07 -11.62
C TYR A 75 -7.37 -5.77 -11.86
N ILE A 76 -7.88 -5.56 -13.05
CA ILE A 76 -8.67 -4.39 -13.45
C ILE A 76 -10.07 -4.88 -13.72
N ALA A 77 -11.02 -4.49 -12.88
CA ALA A 77 -12.43 -4.84 -13.03
C ALA A 77 -13.00 -4.19 -14.30
N ALA A 78 -13.77 -4.96 -15.06
CA ALA A 78 -14.62 -4.40 -16.10
C ALA A 78 -15.75 -3.56 -15.47
N LEU A 79 -16.13 -2.47 -16.13
CA LEU A 79 -17.25 -1.62 -15.72
C LEU A 79 -18.61 -2.15 -16.21
N ASP A 80 -18.58 -2.88 -17.32
CA ASP A 80 -19.76 -3.34 -18.05
C ASP A 80 -19.67 -4.86 -18.22
N GLU A 81 -20.41 -5.42 -19.20
CA GLU A 81 -20.35 -6.84 -19.58
C GLU A 81 -19.00 -7.28 -20.20
N GLY A 82 -17.98 -6.43 -20.12
CA GLY A 82 -16.62 -6.74 -20.54
C GLY A 82 -15.93 -7.74 -19.61
N ALA A 83 -14.82 -8.31 -20.08
CA ALA A 83 -13.99 -9.19 -19.26
C ALA A 83 -13.00 -8.37 -18.41
N SER A 84 -12.91 -8.68 -17.13
CA SER A 84 -11.89 -8.14 -16.25
C SER A 84 -10.50 -8.64 -16.65
N ARG A 85 -9.51 -7.75 -16.55
CA ARG A 85 -8.14 -8.01 -17.00
C ARG A 85 -7.22 -8.30 -15.82
N CYS A 86 -6.51 -9.40 -15.90
CA CYS A 86 -5.39 -9.73 -15.03
C CYS A 86 -4.06 -9.45 -15.75
N GLU A 87 -3.17 -8.74 -15.09
CA GLU A 87 -1.85 -8.39 -15.58
C GLU A 87 -0.77 -8.99 -14.68
N LEU A 88 -0.04 -9.98 -15.18
CA LEU A 88 1.06 -10.61 -14.45
C LEU A 88 2.37 -9.87 -14.73
N LYS A 89 3.15 -9.59 -13.68
CA LYS A 89 4.29 -8.68 -13.74
C LYS A 89 5.58 -9.31 -13.26
N ARG A 90 6.67 -9.08 -13.99
CA ARG A 90 8.05 -9.49 -13.60
C ARG A 90 8.71 -8.52 -12.63
N GLY A 91 8.00 -7.46 -12.25
CA GLY A 91 8.48 -6.42 -11.34
C GLY A 91 7.31 -5.83 -10.57
N VAL A 92 7.61 -5.21 -9.43
CA VAL A 92 6.58 -4.64 -8.53
C VAL A 92 5.86 -3.42 -9.12
N GLY A 93 6.44 -2.80 -10.15
CA GLY A 93 5.89 -1.66 -10.86
C GLY A 93 5.83 -0.37 -10.04
N LYS A 94 5.47 0.73 -10.72
CA LYS A 94 5.14 1.99 -10.05
C LYS A 94 3.72 1.92 -9.50
N VAL A 95 3.53 2.31 -8.24
CA VAL A 95 2.20 2.36 -7.62
C VAL A 95 1.43 3.60 -8.11
N GLU A 96 0.20 3.39 -8.55
CA GLU A 96 -0.73 4.41 -9.03
C GLU A 96 -2.13 4.18 -8.48
N ARG A 97 -2.89 5.26 -8.26
CA ARG A 97 -4.28 5.16 -7.85
C ARG A 97 -5.13 4.82 -9.07
N ASN A 98 -5.90 3.74 -8.98
CA ASN A 98 -6.93 3.40 -9.95
C ASN A 98 -8.09 2.70 -9.20
N PRO A 99 -9.26 3.34 -9.08
CA PRO A 99 -10.38 2.81 -8.30
C PRO A 99 -10.93 1.47 -8.83
N LEU A 100 -10.64 1.10 -10.08
CA LEU A 100 -11.05 -0.17 -10.68
C LEU A 100 -10.00 -1.28 -10.55
N ALA A 101 -8.81 -0.92 -10.05
CA ALA A 101 -7.73 -1.88 -9.92
C ALA A 101 -7.65 -2.41 -8.49
N THR A 102 -7.37 -3.69 -8.38
CA THR A 102 -6.82 -4.29 -7.17
C THR A 102 -5.50 -4.96 -7.54
N SER A 103 -4.45 -4.69 -6.78
CA SER A 103 -3.12 -5.25 -7.05
C SER A 103 -2.60 -6.02 -5.84
N GLY A 104 -1.54 -6.78 -6.04
CA GLY A 104 -0.82 -7.43 -4.96
C GLY A 104 0.57 -7.86 -5.38
N LEU A 105 1.32 -8.35 -4.39
CA LEU A 105 2.61 -8.99 -4.59
C LEU A 105 2.43 -10.51 -4.59
N SER A 106 3.38 -11.21 -5.20
CA SER A 106 3.37 -12.67 -5.20
C SER A 106 3.84 -13.18 -3.83
N SER A 107 3.06 -14.05 -3.22
CA SER A 107 3.45 -14.74 -1.98
C SER A 107 4.67 -15.66 -2.17
N ARG A 108 5.01 -15.99 -3.42
CA ARG A 108 6.20 -16.80 -3.72
C ARG A 108 7.53 -16.03 -3.70
N HIS A 109 7.47 -14.70 -3.61
CA HIS A 109 8.67 -13.83 -3.67
C HIS A 109 8.71 -12.83 -2.50
N GLU A 110 8.12 -13.18 -1.37
CA GLU A 110 8.07 -12.34 -0.16
C GLU A 110 9.47 -11.86 0.27
N ASP A 111 10.48 -12.72 0.14
CA ASP A 111 11.89 -12.43 0.39
C ASP A 111 12.45 -11.30 -0.49
N ARG A 112 11.94 -11.16 -1.72
CA ARG A 112 12.33 -10.09 -2.66
C ARG A 112 11.56 -8.79 -2.43
N HIS A 113 10.54 -8.82 -1.59
CA HIS A 113 9.68 -7.67 -1.28
C HIS A 113 9.97 -7.05 0.07
N GLN A 114 10.65 -7.78 0.96
CA GLN A 114 11.08 -7.24 2.23
C GLN A 114 12.13 -6.13 1.99
N PRO A 115 11.95 -4.91 2.54
CA PRO A 115 13.05 -3.96 2.55
C PRO A 115 14.20 -4.63 3.30
N VAL A 116 15.37 -4.71 2.67
CA VAL A 116 16.61 -5.02 3.37
C VAL A 116 16.73 -3.89 4.40
N LEU A 117 16.39 -4.19 5.65
CA LEU A 117 16.81 -3.35 6.76
C LEU A 117 18.32 -3.52 6.78
N GLU A 118 19.03 -2.63 6.07
CA GLU A 118 20.45 -2.46 6.27
C GLU A 118 20.61 -2.06 7.73
N VAL A 119 20.96 -3.05 8.56
CA VAL A 119 21.42 -2.81 9.92
C VAL A 119 22.62 -1.89 9.75
N GLN A 120 22.54 -0.68 10.28
CA GLN A 120 23.55 0.38 10.21
C GLN A 120 24.83 0.01 10.99
N GLU A 121 25.27 -1.25 10.96
CA GLU A 121 26.52 -1.67 11.60
C GLU A 121 27.75 -1.16 10.82
N GLU A 122 27.60 -0.73 9.57
CA GLU A 122 28.69 -0.10 8.81
C GLU A 122 28.90 1.41 9.12
N LEU A 123 28.08 2.02 9.98
CA LEU A 123 28.22 3.43 10.38
C LEU A 123 28.61 3.63 11.87
N GLN A 124 28.88 2.55 12.61
CA GLN A 124 29.48 2.64 13.95
C GLN A 124 30.82 1.87 13.97
N GLY A 125 31.95 2.59 13.89
CA GLY A 125 33.22 1.99 14.30
C GLY A 125 34.52 2.49 13.67
N GLY A 126 34.56 3.70 13.11
CA GLY A 126 35.83 4.38 12.85
C GLY A 126 36.31 5.18 14.05
N SER A 127 36.46 4.57 15.23
CA SER A 127 37.11 5.22 16.38
C SER A 127 38.53 4.69 16.51
N ASP A 128 39.46 5.62 16.42
CA ASP A 128 40.89 5.46 16.53
C ASP A 128 41.33 4.56 17.68
N PHE A 129 41.90 3.41 17.34
CA PHE A 129 42.98 2.83 18.13
C PHE A 129 44.12 2.46 17.18
N ALA A 130 44.82 3.50 16.71
CA ALA A 130 46.20 3.32 16.29
C ALA A 130 46.97 2.78 17.50
N SER A 131 47.30 1.48 17.46
CA SER A 131 48.33 0.95 18.34
C SER A 131 49.62 1.71 18.05
N PRO A 132 50.36 2.21 19.07
CA PRO A 132 51.64 2.81 18.79
C PRO A 132 52.57 1.74 18.21
N PRO A 133 53.28 2.01 17.10
CA PRO A 133 54.32 1.09 16.64
C PRO A 133 55.42 1.05 17.71
N SER A 134 55.63 -0.14 18.27
CA SER A 134 56.85 -0.44 19.01
C SER A 134 57.97 -0.58 17.99
N ASP A 135 58.61 0.53 17.64
CA ASP A 135 59.95 0.47 17.07
C ASP A 135 60.72 1.73 17.47
N LYS A 136 61.56 1.55 18.49
CA LYS A 136 62.53 2.54 18.95
C LYS A 136 63.76 2.40 18.04
N PRO A 137 64.14 3.41 17.25
CA PRO A 137 65.42 3.37 16.56
C PRO A 137 66.56 3.45 17.59
N GLU A 138 67.52 2.54 17.47
CA GLU A 138 68.79 2.61 18.18
C GLU A 138 69.57 3.86 17.73
N PRO A 139 70.15 4.68 18.64
CA PRO A 139 70.89 5.86 18.23
C PRO A 139 72.19 5.50 17.51
N LEU A 140 72.31 5.91 16.24
CA LEU A 140 73.56 5.86 15.50
C LEU A 140 74.57 6.82 16.16
N THR A 141 75.57 6.25 16.82
CA THR A 141 76.74 7.01 17.29
C THR A 141 77.68 7.19 16.11
N ALA A 142 77.85 8.42 15.65
CA ALA A 142 78.92 8.79 14.73
C ALA A 142 80.20 9.11 15.53
N PRO A 143 81.38 8.54 15.22
CA PRO A 143 82.62 9.08 15.73
C PRO A 143 83.01 10.37 14.98
N ASP A 144 83.39 11.38 15.76
CA ASP A 144 83.86 12.70 15.35
C ASP A 144 85.10 12.66 14.44
N PRO A 145 85.34 13.71 13.62
CA PRO A 145 86.50 13.77 12.74
C PRO A 145 87.76 14.22 13.49
N SER A 146 88.91 13.64 13.12
CA SER A 146 90.26 14.18 13.34
C SER A 146 91.19 13.73 12.21
#